data_AF-A0A2C6C1Y6-F1
#
_entry.id   AF-A0A2C6C1Y6-F1
#
_cell.length_a   1.000
_cell.length_b   1.000
_cell.length_c   1.000
_cell.angle_alpha   90.00
_cell.angle_beta   90.00
_cell.angle_gamma   90.00
#
_symmetry.space_group_name_H-M   'P 1'
#
loop_
_entity.id
_entity.type
_entity.pdbx_description
1 polymer ?
#
loop_
_entity_poly.entity_id
_entity_poly.type
_entity_poly.pdbx_seq_one_letter_code
_entity_poly.pdbx_strand_id
1 'polypeptide(L)'
;MADIKALAEQLVELTIKDVTELVQIMEDEYGIKPAAAAVAVAGGGAAGGGEAAAEQTEFDVVLESAGGSKLKVVKEVKSLLGLGLKDAKELVDGAPTTIKEGVDKAEAESIKAALEEAGATVELK
;
A
#
# COMPACT_ATOMS: atom_id res chain seq x y z
N MET A 1 -15.64 1.96 -19.14
CA MET A 1 -14.53 2.24 -18.21
C MET A 1 -14.87 3.54 -17.51
N ALA A 2 -14.77 3.60 -16.19
CA ALA A 2 -14.97 4.86 -15.48
C ALA A 2 -13.85 5.82 -15.88
N ASP A 3 -14.20 7.05 -16.24
CA ASP A 3 -13.23 8.08 -16.61
C ASP A 3 -12.63 8.64 -15.31
N ILE A 4 -11.57 7.97 -14.82
CA ILE A 4 -10.91 8.26 -13.53
C ILE A 4 -10.53 9.74 -13.42
N LYS A 5 -10.19 10.37 -14.54
CA LYS A 5 -9.84 11.79 -14.60
C LYS A 5 -11.03 12.71 -14.30
N ALA A 6 -12.21 12.38 -14.83
CA ALA A 6 -13.43 13.13 -14.53
C ALA A 6 -13.83 12.97 -13.05
N LEU A 7 -13.66 11.78 -12.47
CA LEU A 7 -13.88 11.53 -11.05
C LEU A 7 -12.92 12.33 -10.15
N ALA A 8 -11.64 12.41 -10.54
CA ALA A 8 -10.65 13.19 -9.80
C ALA A 8 -10.94 14.69 -9.84
N GLU A 9 -11.35 15.22 -11.00
CA GLU A 9 -11.76 16.64 -11.13
C GLU A 9 -12.98 16.95 -10.27
N GLN A 10 -13.98 16.06 -10.26
CA GLN A 10 -15.16 16.20 -9.41
C GLN A 10 -14.81 16.17 -7.91
N LEU A 11 -13.86 15.33 -7.49
CA LEU A 11 -13.39 15.26 -6.10
C LEU A 11 -12.62 16.51 -5.65
N VAL A 12 -11.87 17.15 -6.56
CA VAL A 12 -11.09 18.37 -6.28
C VAL A 12 -11.97 19.62 -6.21
N GLU A 13 -13.11 19.62 -6.89
CA GLU A 13 -14.09 20.71 -6.84
C GLU A 13 -14.96 20.69 -5.58
N LEU A 14 -15.00 19.58 -4.83
CA LEU A 14 -15.76 19.48 -3.57
C LEU A 14 -15.17 20.38 -2.48
N THR A 15 -16.05 20.99 -1.69
CA THR A 15 -15.60 21.70 -0.49
C THR A 15 -15.28 20.72 0.64
N ILE A 16 -14.50 21.15 1.64
CA ILE A 16 -14.10 20.30 2.79
C ILE A 16 -15.32 19.63 3.47
N LYS A 17 -16.47 20.31 3.47
CA LYS A 17 -17.71 19.78 4.04
C LYS A 17 -18.30 18.67 3.17
N ASP A 18 -18.31 18.86 1.86
CA ASP A 18 -18.84 17.88 0.90
C ASP A 18 -17.98 16.62 0.86
N VAL A 19 -16.65 16.76 1.00
CA VAL A 19 -15.73 15.63 1.18
C VAL A 19 -16.05 14.85 2.45
N THR A 20 -16.43 15.52 3.53
CA THR A 20 -16.79 14.86 4.81
C THR A 20 -18.12 14.09 4.68
N GLU A 21 -19.11 14.66 4.01
CA GLU A 21 -20.38 13.99 3.73
C GLU A 21 -20.20 12.80 2.78
N LEU A 22 -19.34 12.93 1.76
CA LEU A 22 -18.99 11.83 0.87
C LEU A 22 -18.35 10.66 1.63
N VAL A 23 -17.42 10.95 2.55
CA VAL A 23 -16.82 9.92 3.42
C VAL A 23 -17.90 9.22 4.24
N GLN A 24 -18.84 9.95 4.85
CA GLN A 24 -19.93 9.34 5.62
C GLN A 24 -20.83 8.42 4.78
N ILE A 25 -21.19 8.84 3.56
CA ILE A 25 -22.00 8.03 2.65
C ILE A 25 -21.23 6.76 2.22
N MET A 26 -19.94 6.91 1.92
CA MET A 26 -19.07 5.78 1.58
C MET A 26 -18.92 4.80 2.76
N GLU A 27 -18.94 5.29 4.00
CA GLU A 27 -18.93 4.47 5.21
C GLU A 27 -20.26 3.75 5.46
N ASP A 28 -21.39 4.45 5.35
CA ASP A 28 -22.71 3.95 5.74
C ASP A 28 -23.34 3.02 4.68
N GLU A 29 -23.21 3.34 3.39
CA GLU A 29 -23.82 2.57 2.29
C GLU A 29 -22.89 1.49 1.73
N TYR A 30 -21.59 1.75 1.72
CA TYR A 30 -20.60 0.91 1.03
C TYR A 30 -19.55 0.31 1.98
N GLY A 31 -19.55 0.69 3.27
CA GLY A 31 -18.60 0.18 4.26
C GLY A 31 -17.15 0.62 4.06
N ILE A 32 -16.90 1.63 3.22
CA ILE A 32 -15.56 2.11 2.86
C ILE A 32 -15.13 3.17 3.87
N LYS A 33 -14.34 2.75 4.87
CA LYS A 33 -13.78 3.63 5.91
C LYS A 33 -12.38 4.11 5.54
N PRO A 34 -11.99 5.35 5.90
CA PRO A 34 -10.60 5.79 5.86
C PRO A 34 -9.73 4.81 6.64
N ALA A 35 -8.59 4.40 6.09
CA ALA A 35 -7.69 3.42 6.69
C ALA A 35 -7.35 3.72 8.18
N ALA A 36 -7.33 5.01 8.57
CA ALA A 36 -7.09 5.44 9.95
C ALA A 36 -8.25 5.14 10.94
N ALA A 37 -9.51 5.10 10.47
CA ALA A 37 -10.67 4.82 11.31
C ALA A 37 -10.85 3.31 11.56
N ALA A 38 -10.39 2.46 10.63
CA ALA A 38 -10.37 1.01 10.80
C ALA A 38 -9.39 0.54 11.89
N VAL A 39 -8.28 1.27 12.09
CA VAL A 39 -7.25 0.93 13.08
C VAL A 39 -7.69 1.28 14.52
N ALA A 40 -8.50 2.33 14.71
CA ALA A 40 -8.91 2.77 16.04
C ALA A 40 -9.93 1.84 16.74
N VAL A 41 -10.61 0.97 15.98
CA VAL A 41 -11.55 -0.02 16.54
C VAL A 41 -10.83 -1.30 16.99
N ALA A 42 -9.60 -1.55 16.51
CA ALA A 42 -8.85 -2.79 16.79
C ALA A 42 -8.08 -2.80 18.12
N GLY A 43 -8.06 -1.70 18.88
CA GLY A 43 -7.22 -1.53 20.09
C GLY A 43 -7.90 -1.70 21.45
N GLY A 44 -9.18 -2.07 21.52
CA GLY A 44 -9.93 -2.19 22.78
C GLY A 44 -10.29 -3.64 23.09
N GLY A 45 -9.70 -4.20 24.15
CA GLY A 45 -9.86 -5.61 24.53
C GLY A 45 -11.30 -6.05 24.80
N ALA A 46 -11.59 -7.26 24.28
CA ALA A 46 -12.42 -8.33 24.83
C ALA A 46 -13.80 -7.96 25.44
N ALA A 47 -14.86 -8.24 24.67
CA ALA A 47 -15.87 -9.22 25.08
C ALA A 47 -16.80 -9.56 23.90
N GLY A 48 -16.84 -10.84 23.54
CA GLY A 48 -18.02 -11.48 22.93
C GLY A 48 -18.07 -11.55 21.41
N GLY A 49 -17.82 -12.76 20.89
CA GLY A 49 -18.61 -13.34 19.80
C GLY A 49 -18.16 -13.05 18.37
N GLY A 50 -17.64 -14.10 17.72
CA GLY A 50 -17.88 -14.45 16.32
C GLY A 50 -17.76 -13.37 15.25
N GLU A 51 -16.74 -13.45 14.41
CA GLU A 51 -16.90 -13.94 13.03
C GLU A 51 -15.48 -14.08 12.44
N ALA A 52 -15.35 -15.02 11.51
CA ALA A 52 -14.13 -15.44 10.86
C ALA A 52 -13.30 -14.29 10.26
N ALA A 53 -11.99 -14.56 10.16
CA ALA A 53 -11.03 -13.96 9.23
C ALA A 53 -11.68 -13.17 8.08
N ALA A 54 -11.68 -11.85 8.17
CA ALA A 54 -11.73 -11.01 6.98
C ALA A 54 -10.34 -11.11 6.34
N GLU A 55 -10.23 -11.94 5.31
CA GLU A 55 -8.99 -12.25 4.60
C GLU A 55 -8.35 -10.96 4.07
N GLN A 56 -7.15 -10.63 4.54
CA GLN A 56 -6.26 -9.62 3.97
C GLN A 56 -5.98 -10.00 2.51
N THR A 57 -6.64 -9.34 1.55
CA THR A 57 -6.45 -9.60 0.11
C THR A 57 -5.39 -8.70 -0.52
N GLU A 58 -4.93 -7.68 0.21
CA GLU A 58 -4.02 -6.66 -0.27
C GLU A 58 -2.83 -6.51 0.71
N PHE A 59 -1.62 -6.46 0.15
CA PHE A 59 -0.37 -6.43 0.87
C PHE A 59 0.49 -5.27 0.36
N ASP A 60 1.15 -4.57 1.28
CA ASP A 60 2.14 -3.56 0.96
C ASP A 60 3.54 -4.17 1.02
N VAL A 61 4.30 -4.02 -0.06
CA VAL A 61 5.68 -4.49 -0.14
C VAL A 61 6.61 -3.37 0.32
N VAL A 62 7.17 -3.51 1.52
CA VAL A 62 8.06 -2.52 2.14
C VAL A 62 9.50 -3.01 2.07
N LEU A 63 10.37 -2.23 1.43
CA LEU A 63 11.81 -2.45 1.48
C LEU A 63 12.36 -1.89 2.79
N GLU A 64 12.72 -2.78 3.72
CA GLU A 64 13.36 -2.39 4.98
C GLU A 64 14.82 -1.99 4.79
N SER A 65 15.54 -2.74 3.95
CA SER A 65 16.96 -2.51 3.69
C SER A 65 17.42 -3.10 2.36
N ALA A 66 18.28 -2.37 1.65
CA ALA A 66 18.92 -2.84 0.43
C ALA A 66 20.05 -3.86 0.66
N GLY A 67 20.43 -4.10 1.93
CA GLY A 67 21.53 -4.97 2.31
C GLY A 67 22.87 -4.61 1.68
N GLY A 68 23.78 -5.58 1.63
CA GLY A 68 25.12 -5.42 1.06
C GLY A 68 25.17 -5.38 -0.48
N SER A 69 24.07 -5.76 -1.14
CA SER A 69 23.96 -5.90 -2.60
C SER A 69 23.15 -4.77 -3.24
N LYS A 70 23.23 -3.56 -2.67
CA LYS A 70 22.44 -2.38 -3.06
C LYS A 70 22.35 -2.12 -4.57
N LEU A 71 23.43 -2.33 -5.34
CA LEU A 71 23.40 -2.14 -6.80
C LEU A 71 22.49 -3.16 -7.53
N LYS A 72 22.36 -4.38 -7.02
CA LYS A 72 21.45 -5.40 -7.56
C LYS A 72 20.01 -5.05 -7.21
N VAL A 73 19.75 -4.65 -5.96
CA VAL A 73 18.43 -4.21 -5.50
C VAL A 73 17.93 -3.00 -6.31
N VAL A 74 18.78 -2.00 -6.58
CA VAL A 74 18.41 -0.85 -7.43
C VAL A 74 18.03 -1.27 -8.84
N LYS A 75 18.71 -2.26 -9.43
CA LYS A 75 18.35 -2.77 -10.76
C LYS A 75 17.02 -3.50 -10.74
N GLU A 76 16.75 -4.25 -9.68
CA GLU A 76 15.52 -5.00 -9.51
C GLU A 76 14.33 -4.05 -9.29
N VAL A 77 14.44 -3.09 -8.38
CA VAL A 77 13.44 -2.03 -8.16
C VAL A 77 13.17 -1.23 -9.43
N LYS A 78 14.21 -0.91 -10.21
CA LYS A 78 14.07 -0.25 -11.51
C LYS A 78 13.27 -1.11 -12.50
N SER A 79 13.48 -2.42 -12.50
CA SER A 79 12.76 -3.37 -13.36
C SER A 79 11.29 -3.53 -12.92
N LEU A 80 11.06 -3.69 -11.61
CA LEU A 80 9.75 -3.93 -11.00
C LEU A 80 8.82 -2.71 -11.09
N LEU A 81 9.36 -1.50 -10.88
CA LEU A 81 8.57 -0.26 -10.86
C LEU A 81 8.73 0.59 -12.14
N GLY A 82 9.58 0.18 -13.08
CA GLY A 82 9.83 0.93 -14.32
C GLY A 82 10.49 2.31 -14.12
N LEU A 83 11.12 2.53 -12.97
CA LEU A 83 11.70 3.82 -12.59
C LEU A 83 13.02 4.14 -13.33
N GLY A 84 13.44 5.41 -13.28
CA GLY A 84 14.78 5.81 -13.71
C GLY A 84 15.87 5.27 -12.78
N LEU A 85 17.13 5.17 -13.27
CA LEU A 85 18.26 4.70 -12.44
C LEU A 85 18.50 5.59 -11.21
N LYS A 86 18.17 6.88 -11.33
CA LYS A 86 18.26 7.86 -10.24
C LYS A 86 17.15 7.63 -9.22
N ASP A 87 15.91 7.55 -9.66
CA ASP A 87 14.74 7.40 -8.77
C ASP A 87 14.77 6.04 -8.04
N ALA A 88 15.14 4.96 -8.74
CA ALA A 88 15.32 3.64 -8.12
C ALA A 88 16.44 3.64 -7.07
N LYS A 89 17.50 4.42 -7.29
CA LYS A 89 18.58 4.57 -6.31
C LYS A 89 18.10 5.37 -5.10
N GLU A 90 17.42 6.49 -5.31
CA GLU A 90 16.86 7.30 -4.22
C GLU A 90 15.86 6.50 -3.37
N LEU A 91 15.01 5.70 -4.01
CA LEU A 91 14.06 4.80 -3.34
C LEU A 91 14.78 3.77 -2.46
N VAL A 92 15.76 3.05 -3.03
CA VAL A 92 16.50 2.01 -2.30
C VAL A 92 17.44 2.60 -1.21
N ASP A 93 17.95 3.81 -1.41
CA ASP A 93 18.72 4.55 -0.41
C ASP A 93 17.83 5.11 0.73
N GLY A 94 16.55 5.35 0.45
CA GLY A 94 15.54 5.86 1.40
C GLY A 94 14.88 4.80 2.28
N ALA A 95 15.39 3.56 2.29
CA ALA A 95 14.84 2.50 3.13
C ALA A 95 14.89 2.86 4.64
N PRO A 96 13.84 2.58 5.43
CA PRO A 96 12.64 1.82 5.06
C PRO A 96 11.64 2.61 4.20
N THR A 97 11.21 2.04 3.07
CA THR A 97 10.26 2.67 2.14
C THR A 97 9.35 1.64 1.47
N THR A 98 8.13 2.05 1.11
CA THR A 98 7.22 1.19 0.36
C THR A 98 7.62 1.13 -1.12
N ILE A 99 7.72 -0.09 -1.65
CA ILE A 99 7.99 -0.39 -3.05
C ILE A 99 6.69 -0.42 -3.84
N LYS A 100 5.66 -1.07 -3.28
CA LYS A 100 4.34 -1.19 -3.93
C LYS A 100 3.27 -1.37 -2.86
N GLU A 101 2.14 -0.70 -3.04
CA GLU A 101 1.01 -0.72 -2.09
C GLU A 101 -0.17 -1.47 -2.69
N GLY A 102 -0.95 -2.15 -1.85
CA GLY A 102 -2.21 -2.77 -2.23
C GLY A 102 -2.11 -3.86 -3.29
N VAL A 103 -1.04 -4.66 -3.29
CA VAL A 103 -0.87 -5.77 -4.24
C VAL A 103 -1.45 -7.07 -3.70
N ASP A 104 -1.91 -7.95 -4.59
CA ASP A 104 -2.37 -9.27 -4.18
C ASP A 104 -1.22 -10.10 -3.59
N LYS A 105 -1.57 -11.11 -2.79
CA LYS A 105 -0.58 -11.95 -2.10
C LYS A 105 0.45 -12.58 -3.04
N ALA A 106 0.04 -13.01 -4.24
CA ALA A 106 0.94 -13.67 -5.17
C ALA A 106 1.93 -12.67 -5.77
N GLU A 107 1.47 -11.46 -6.10
CA GLU A 107 2.32 -10.37 -6.54
C GLU A 107 3.25 -9.87 -5.42
N ALA A 108 2.75 -9.71 -4.19
CA ALA A 108 3.52 -9.34 -3.01
C ALA A 108 4.67 -10.32 -2.73
N GLU A 109 4.37 -11.62 -2.70
CA GLU A 109 5.38 -12.67 -2.51
C GLU A 109 6.38 -12.74 -3.66
N SER A 110 5.95 -12.53 -4.91
CA SER A 110 6.84 -12.48 -6.07
C SER A 110 7.81 -11.30 -6.01
N ILE A 111 7.34 -10.12 -5.64
CA ILE A 111 8.17 -8.91 -5.52
C ILE A 111 9.15 -9.07 -4.35
N LYS A 112 8.65 -9.56 -3.20
CA LYS A 112 9.50 -9.89 -2.05
C LYS A 112 10.61 -10.86 -2.42
N ALA A 113 10.28 -11.98 -3.08
CA ALA A 113 11.25 -12.98 -3.48
C ALA A 113 12.33 -12.39 -4.41
N ALA A 114 11.93 -11.62 -5.43
CA ALA A 114 12.88 -11.00 -6.36
C ALA A 114 13.84 -10.02 -5.66
N LEU A 115 13.34 -9.23 -4.70
CA LEU A 115 14.15 -8.29 -3.94
C LEU A 115 15.06 -9.00 -2.92
N GLU A 116 14.57 -10.04 -2.24
CA GLU A 116 15.36 -10.84 -1.30
C GLU A 116 16.48 -11.62 -2.02
N GLU A 117 16.22 -12.17 -3.21
CA GLU A 117 17.25 -12.77 -4.07
C GLU A 117 18.32 -11.75 -4.50
N ALA A 118 17.91 -10.50 -4.73
CA ALA A 118 18.83 -9.40 -4.98
C ALA A 118 19.64 -8.96 -3.74
N GLY A 119 19.27 -9.46 -2.55
CA GLY A 119 19.96 -9.23 -1.28
C GLY A 119 19.37 -8.12 -0.42
N ALA A 120 18.12 -7.72 -0.67
CA ALA A 120 17.35 -6.82 0.18
C ALA A 120 16.59 -7.57 1.29
N THR A 121 16.11 -6.82 2.28
CA THR A 121 15.16 -7.27 3.30
C THR A 121 13.83 -6.59 3.04
N VAL A 122 12.77 -7.38 2.86
CA VAL A 122 11.44 -6.90 2.48
C VAL A 122 10.38 -7.44 3.43
N GLU A 123 9.56 -6.55 3.95
CA GLU A 123 8.41 -6.83 4.80
C GLU A 123 7.13 -6.71 3.98
N LEU A 124 6.19 -7.64 4.17
CA LEU A 124 4.83 -7.53 3.62
C LEU A 124 3.91 -7.06 4.75
N LYS A 125 3.19 -5.96 4.54
CA LYS A 125 2.21 -5.43 5.50
C LYS A 125 0.79 -5.61 5.02
#